data_AF-A0A9C9PMD2-F1
#
_entry.id   AF-A0A9C9PMD2-F1
#
_cell.length_a   1.000
_cell.length_b   1.000
_cell.length_c   1.000
_cell.angle_alpha   90.00
_cell.angle_beta   90.00
_cell.angle_gamma   90.00
#
_symmetry.space_group_name_H-M   'P 1'
#
loop_
_entity.id
_entity.type
_entity.pdbx_description
1 polymer ?
#
loop_
_entity_poly.entity_id
_entity_poly.type
_entity_poly.pdbx_seq_one_letter_code
_entity_poly.pdbx_strand_id
1 'polypeptide(L)'
;MKPKYTLNDLTVRHHQTTEKDNMAYTHKVLFNRPLSLREQQQFTRLLISFYDVVHFSQRFGNGFLAEPSITFMTQNQASYTFYRENMGGDWKELLFAMLATFSTEVVGIAQHDGNPVFDPTRIPKNSPSENALDLSRLTKIN
;
A
#
# COMPACT_ATOMS: atom_id res chain seq x y z
N MET A 1 -12.21 12.09 -9.42
CA MET A 1 -11.51 11.02 -10.18
C MET A 1 -10.89 10.07 -9.18
N LYS A 2 -11.11 8.75 -9.30
CA LYS A 2 -10.41 7.77 -8.45
C LYS A 2 -8.96 7.65 -8.95
N PRO A 3 -7.95 7.69 -8.07
CA PRO A 3 -6.56 7.51 -8.48
C PRO A 3 -6.37 6.16 -9.17
N LYS A 4 -5.66 6.17 -10.31
CA LYS A 4 -5.39 4.99 -11.13
C LYS A 4 -4.01 4.47 -10.76
N TYR A 5 -3.95 3.44 -9.92
CA TYR A 5 -2.71 2.84 -9.44
C TYR A 5 -2.09 1.92 -10.51
N THR A 6 -0.76 1.88 -10.59
CA THR A 6 0.01 1.06 -11.54
C THR A 6 0.50 -0.24 -10.89
N LEU A 7 0.92 -1.23 -11.69
CA LEU A 7 1.54 -2.44 -11.14
C LEU A 7 2.78 -2.13 -10.27
N ASN A 8 3.50 -1.06 -10.62
CA ASN A 8 4.66 -0.57 -9.86
C ASN A 8 4.28 0.02 -8.49
N ASP A 9 3.03 0.44 -8.32
CA ASP A 9 2.45 0.92 -7.07
C ASP A 9 2.04 -0.25 -6.18
N LEU A 10 1.63 -1.36 -6.80
CA LEU A 10 1.29 -2.62 -6.15
C LEU A 10 2.52 -3.48 -5.80
N THR A 11 3.65 -3.27 -6.48
CA THR A 11 4.92 -3.88 -6.08
C THR A 11 5.45 -3.20 -4.82
N VAL A 12 5.20 -3.82 -3.67
CA VAL A 12 5.89 -3.54 -2.42
C VAL A 12 7.39 -3.69 -2.66
N ARG A 13 8.13 -2.58 -2.70
CA ARG A 13 9.57 -2.58 -3.00
C ARG A 13 10.36 -2.92 -1.75
N HIS A 14 11.21 -3.96 -1.84
CA HIS A 14 12.46 -4.30 -1.14
C HIS A 14 12.83 -3.73 0.26
N HIS A 15 11.91 -3.18 1.05
CA HIS A 15 12.14 -2.76 2.44
C HIS A 15 11.29 -3.57 3.44
N GLN A 16 10.84 -4.76 3.02
CA GLN A 16 10.35 -5.78 3.93
C GLN A 16 11.55 -6.35 4.69
N THR A 17 11.62 -6.10 5.99
CA THR A 17 12.52 -6.84 6.86
C THR A 17 11.89 -8.21 7.11
N THR A 18 12.44 -9.25 6.48
CA THR A 18 12.12 -10.64 6.82
C THR A 18 12.99 -11.06 7.99
N GLU A 19 12.39 -11.38 9.14
CA GLU A 19 13.09 -12.10 10.19
C GLU A 19 13.26 -13.58 9.80
N LYS A 20 14.22 -14.23 10.47
CA LYS A 20 14.98 -15.44 10.09
C LYS A 20 14.21 -16.74 9.75
N ASP A 21 12.88 -16.70 9.58
CA ASP A 21 12.03 -17.84 9.21
C ASP A 21 10.99 -17.53 8.10
N ASN A 22 11.26 -16.53 7.24
CA ASN A 22 10.56 -16.28 5.94
C ASN A 22 9.04 -16.05 5.96
N MET A 23 8.38 -16.04 7.12
CA MET A 23 6.91 -15.91 7.19
C MET A 23 6.43 -14.58 7.76
N ALA A 24 7.30 -13.74 8.31
CA ALA A 24 6.93 -12.42 8.84
C ALA A 24 7.19 -11.31 7.80
N TYR A 25 6.12 -10.62 7.39
CA TYR A 25 6.15 -9.55 6.40
C TYR A 25 5.82 -8.22 7.03
N THR A 26 6.85 -7.45 7.34
CA THR A 26 6.72 -6.15 8.00
C THR A 26 6.69 -5.02 6.99
N HIS A 27 5.73 -4.12 7.18
CA HIS A 27 5.50 -2.92 6.38
C HIS A 27 5.56 -1.68 7.24
N LYS A 28 6.09 -0.58 6.69
CA LYS A 28 6.18 0.72 7.34
C LYS A 28 5.26 1.72 6.68
N VAL A 29 4.52 2.47 7.50
CA VAL A 29 3.59 3.50 7.05
C VAL A 29 3.94 4.82 7.71
N LEU A 30 4.16 5.84 6.90
CA LEU A 30 4.33 7.22 7.34
C LEU A 30 3.07 8.00 6.97
N PHE A 31 2.50 8.70 7.93
CA PHE A 31 1.32 9.54 7.74
C PHE A 31 1.73 11.01 7.53
N ASN A 32 0.92 11.76 6.77
CA ASN A 32 1.16 13.17 6.48
C ASN A 32 1.13 14.08 7.73
N ARG A 33 0.56 13.59 8.83
CA ARG A 33 0.51 14.28 10.12
C ARG A 33 0.45 13.26 11.27
N PRO A 34 0.68 13.70 12.53
CA PRO A 34 0.38 12.90 13.70
C PRO A 34 -1.07 12.39 13.71
N LEU A 35 -1.24 11.13 14.09
CA LEU A 35 -2.52 10.48 14.30
C LEU A 35 -3.03 10.74 15.71
N SER A 36 -4.31 11.03 15.81
CA SER A 36 -5.05 10.94 17.06
C SER A 36 -5.23 9.46 17.47
N LEU A 37 -5.53 9.23 18.75
CA LEU A 37 -5.81 7.87 19.26
C LEU A 37 -6.95 7.19 18.48
N ARG A 38 -7.98 7.94 18.08
CA ARG A 38 -9.10 7.43 17.29
C ARG A 38 -8.64 6.95 15.91
N GLU A 39 -7.77 7.71 15.25
CA GLU A 39 -7.25 7.37 13.92
C GLU A 39 -6.31 6.16 13.99
N GLN A 40 -5.50 6.06 15.05
CA GLN A 40 -4.71 4.85 15.31
C GLN A 40 -5.61 3.63 15.45
N GLN A 41 -6.70 3.73 16.22
CA GLN A 41 -7.66 2.63 16.36
C GLN A 41 -8.36 2.29 15.03
N GLN A 42 -8.70 3.28 14.21
CA GLN A 42 -9.27 3.04 12.87
C GLN A 42 -8.29 2.33 11.96
N PHE A 43 -7.02 2.72 11.98
CA PHE A 43 -5.96 2.05 11.21
C PHE A 43 -5.75 0.60 11.69
N THR A 44 -5.71 0.36 13.00
CA THR A 44 -5.63 -0.98 13.57
C THR A 44 -6.81 -1.85 13.13
N ARG A 45 -8.04 -1.34 13.25
CA ARG A 45 -9.25 -2.07 12.83
C ARG A 45 -9.24 -2.37 11.33
N LEU A 46 -8.78 -1.44 10.50
CA LEU A 46 -8.66 -1.67 9.05
C LEU A 46 -7.79 -2.90 8.75
N LEU A 47 -6.62 -3.00 9.39
CA LEU A 47 -5.68 -4.11 9.17
C LEU A 47 -6.20 -5.43 9.72
N ILE A 48 -6.89 -5.41 10.87
CA ILE A 48 -7.54 -6.60 11.43
C ILE A 48 -8.69 -7.06 10.52
N SER A 49 -9.57 -6.15 10.10
CA SER A 49 -10.67 -6.50 9.18
C SER A 49 -10.17 -7.01 7.82
N PHE A 50 -9.07 -6.45 7.32
CA PHE A 50 -8.40 -7.00 6.14
C PHE A 50 -7.94 -8.44 6.39
N TYR A 51 -7.26 -8.69 7.51
CA TYR A 51 -6.83 -10.03 7.90
C TYR A 51 -8.02 -11.00 7.97
N ASP A 52 -9.10 -10.65 8.65
CA ASP A 52 -10.28 -11.50 8.80
C ASP A 52 -10.88 -11.87 7.42
N VAL A 53 -11.07 -10.86 6.56
CA VAL A 53 -11.60 -11.07 5.21
C VAL A 53 -10.73 -12.01 4.39
N VAL A 54 -9.41 -11.90 4.50
CA VAL A 54 -8.50 -12.72 3.71
C VAL A 54 -8.33 -14.12 4.31
N HIS A 55 -8.19 -14.21 5.63
CA HIS A 55 -7.98 -15.47 6.35
C HIS A 55 -9.16 -16.43 6.20
N PHE A 56 -10.40 -15.93 6.19
CA PHE A 56 -11.60 -16.76 6.05
C PHE A 56 -12.10 -16.92 4.61
N SER A 57 -11.44 -16.29 3.63
CA SER A 57 -11.87 -16.33 2.23
C SER A 57 -11.21 -17.45 1.44
N GLN A 58 -12.03 -18.35 0.89
CA GLN A 58 -11.57 -19.39 -0.03
C GLN A 58 -10.93 -18.81 -1.30
N ARG A 59 -11.25 -17.57 -1.69
CA ARG A 59 -10.71 -16.90 -2.88
C ARG A 59 -9.23 -16.53 -2.71
N PHE A 60 -8.82 -16.15 -1.51
CA PHE A 60 -7.46 -15.69 -1.24
C PHE A 60 -6.56 -16.79 -0.62
N GLY A 61 -7.17 -17.90 -0.21
CA GLY A 61 -6.52 -19.05 0.43
C GLY A 61 -6.16 -18.80 1.89
N ASN A 62 -5.80 -19.88 2.60
CA ASN A 62 -5.51 -19.85 4.05
C ASN A 62 -4.08 -19.39 4.37
N GLY A 63 -3.50 -18.51 3.56
CA GLY A 63 -2.07 -18.19 3.62
C GLY A 63 -1.65 -17.29 4.77
N PHE A 64 -2.55 -16.93 5.69
CA PHE A 64 -2.24 -16.14 6.88
C PHE A 64 -2.21 -17.03 8.11
N LEU A 65 -1.11 -16.93 8.86
CA LEU A 65 -0.75 -17.82 9.96
C LEU A 65 -1.19 -17.31 11.33
N ALA A 66 -1.29 -15.99 11.47
CA ALA A 66 -1.65 -15.33 12.71
C ALA A 66 -2.19 -13.93 12.44
N GLU A 67 -2.90 -13.39 13.42
CA GLU A 67 -3.33 -11.99 13.44
C GLU A 67 -2.13 -11.04 13.24
N PRO A 68 -2.36 -9.87 12.61
CA PRO A 68 -1.29 -8.92 12.37
C PRO A 68 -0.79 -8.26 13.67
N SER A 69 0.53 -8.10 13.77
CA SER A 69 1.14 -7.23 14.77
C SER A 69 1.18 -5.80 14.26
N ILE A 70 0.78 -4.82 15.07
CA ILE A 70 0.68 -3.41 14.68
C ILE A 70 1.28 -2.55 15.79
N THR A 71 2.28 -1.74 15.45
CA THR A 71 3.02 -0.90 16.40
C THR A 71 3.11 0.52 15.87
N PHE A 72 2.77 1.50 16.70
CA PHE A 72 2.99 2.92 16.42
C PHE A 72 4.33 3.34 17.03
N MET A 73 5.33 3.55 16.17
CA MET A 73 6.69 3.94 16.61
C MET A 73 6.72 5.40 17.04
N THR A 74 5.96 6.24 16.35
CA THR A 74 5.71 7.65 16.67
C THR A 74 4.26 7.96 16.33
N GLN A 75 3.77 9.16 16.66
CA GLN A 75 2.39 9.53 16.32
C GLN A 75 2.11 9.59 14.81
N ASN A 76 3.13 9.78 13.98
CA ASN A 76 3.01 9.84 12.52
C ASN A 76 3.57 8.60 11.81
N GLN A 77 3.97 7.56 12.54
CA GLN A 77 4.57 6.37 11.94
C GLN A 77 4.05 5.08 12.58
N ALA A 78 3.61 4.16 11.73
CA ALA A 78 3.22 2.80 12.11
C ALA A 78 4.09 1.77 11.40
N SER A 79 4.25 0.63 12.05
CA SER A 79 4.75 -0.61 11.46
C SER A 79 3.70 -1.68 11.66
N TYR A 80 3.41 -2.48 10.64
CA TYR A 80 2.54 -3.64 10.77
C TYR A 80 3.17 -4.88 10.13
N THR A 81 2.90 -6.04 10.70
CA THR A 81 3.47 -7.31 10.26
C THR A 81 2.35 -8.32 10.01
N PHE A 82 2.34 -8.88 8.80
CA PHE A 82 1.51 -10.03 8.47
C PHE A 82 2.33 -11.31 8.49
N TYR A 83 1.81 -12.37 9.10
CA TYR A 83 2.46 -13.68 9.16
C TYR A 83 1.86 -14.61 8.10
N ARG A 84 2.65 -15.05 7.12
CA ARG A 84 2.15 -15.76 5.92
C ARG A 84 3.16 -16.78 5.38
N GLU A 85 2.66 -17.85 4.77
CA GLU A 85 3.53 -18.86 4.14
C GLU A 85 4.07 -18.41 2.77
N ASN A 86 3.28 -17.62 2.02
CA ASN A 86 3.58 -17.26 0.63
C ASN A 86 3.52 -15.74 0.39
N MET A 87 4.50 -15.17 -0.32
CA MET A 87 4.55 -13.73 -0.65
C MET A 87 3.54 -13.28 -1.73
N GLY A 88 2.95 -14.22 -2.47
CA GLY A 88 2.05 -13.95 -3.61
C GLY A 88 0.56 -13.92 -3.24
N GLY A 89 -0.26 -13.39 -4.15
CA GLY A 89 -1.72 -13.52 -4.12
C GLY A 89 -2.49 -12.22 -4.36
N ASP A 90 -3.73 -12.36 -4.83
CA ASP A 90 -4.66 -11.28 -5.19
C ASP A 90 -5.08 -10.40 -4.00
N TRP A 91 -4.82 -10.85 -2.76
CA TRP A 91 -5.07 -10.08 -1.54
C TRP A 91 -4.32 -8.75 -1.51
N LYS A 92 -3.20 -8.61 -2.25
CA LYS A 92 -2.42 -7.36 -2.32
C LYS A 92 -3.26 -6.21 -2.86
N GLU A 93 -4.09 -6.48 -3.86
CA GLU A 93 -4.98 -5.47 -4.44
C GLU A 93 -6.02 -5.00 -3.41
N LEU A 94 -6.55 -5.94 -2.62
CA LEU A 94 -7.50 -5.62 -1.55
C LEU A 94 -6.85 -4.76 -0.45
N LEU A 95 -5.68 -5.18 0.06
CA LEU A 95 -4.93 -4.41 1.06
C LEU A 95 -4.66 -3.00 0.54
N PHE A 96 -4.19 -2.91 -0.69
CA PHE A 96 -3.86 -1.65 -1.33
C PHE A 96 -5.09 -0.74 -1.47
N ALA A 97 -6.23 -1.29 -1.91
CA ALA A 97 -7.48 -0.55 -2.01
C ALA A 97 -7.97 -0.05 -0.63
N MET A 98 -7.86 -0.88 0.41
CA MET A 98 -8.24 -0.51 1.77
C MET A 98 -7.36 0.63 2.32
N LEU A 99 -6.05 0.56 2.11
CA LEU A 99 -5.10 1.62 2.48
C LEU A 99 -5.33 2.91 1.69
N ALA A 100 -5.63 2.81 0.40
CA ALA A 100 -5.99 3.95 -0.45
C ALA A 100 -7.24 4.68 0.06
N THR A 101 -8.29 3.94 0.41
CA THR A 101 -9.52 4.48 0.99
C THR A 101 -9.23 5.16 2.32
N PHE A 102 -8.50 4.50 3.22
CA PHE A 102 -8.09 5.08 4.50
C PHE A 102 -7.29 6.38 4.31
N SER A 103 -6.34 6.39 3.37
CA SER A 103 -5.52 7.57 3.04
C SER A 103 -6.38 8.77 2.61
N THR A 104 -7.45 8.48 1.85
CA THR A 104 -8.33 9.52 1.29
C THR A 104 -9.37 10.01 2.31
N GLU A 105 -9.92 9.11 3.12
CA GLU A 105 -11.09 9.39 3.95
C GLU A 105 -10.78 9.69 5.42
N VAL A 106 -9.64 9.22 5.94
CA VAL A 106 -9.29 9.35 7.35
C VAL A 106 -8.07 10.26 7.51
N VAL A 107 -6.93 9.84 6.97
CA VAL A 107 -5.66 10.57 7.10
C VAL A 107 -4.68 10.13 6.02
N GLY A 108 -4.11 11.11 5.32
CA GLY A 108 -3.19 10.86 4.23
C GLY A 108 -1.98 10.03 4.64
N ILE A 109 -1.69 8.98 3.86
CA ILE A 109 -0.48 8.18 3.95
C ILE A 109 0.57 8.84 3.05
N ALA A 110 1.62 9.38 3.65
CA ALA A 110 2.76 9.99 2.97
C ALA A 110 3.59 8.94 2.23
N GLN A 111 3.88 7.83 2.91
CA GLN A 111 4.71 6.74 2.39
C GLN A 111 4.25 5.39 2.93
N HIS A 112 4.33 4.38 2.07
CA HIS A 112 4.16 2.98 2.40
C HIS A 112 5.40 2.22 1.90
N ASP A 113 6.17 1.63 2.80
CA ASP A 113 7.48 1.03 2.53
C ASP A 113 8.45 1.95 1.76
N GLY A 114 8.40 3.25 2.09
CA GLY A 114 9.19 4.30 1.42
C GLY A 114 8.65 4.73 0.05
N ASN A 115 7.54 4.14 -0.42
CA ASN A 115 6.88 4.53 -1.66
C ASN A 115 5.75 5.54 -1.38
N PRO A 116 5.76 6.75 -1.97
CA PRO A 116 4.70 7.75 -1.81
C PRO A 116 3.46 7.41 -2.66
N VAL A 117 3.02 6.17 -2.62
CA VAL A 117 1.99 5.61 -3.50
C VAL A 117 0.59 6.11 -3.23
N PHE A 118 0.36 6.57 -2.02
CA PHE A 118 -0.90 7.13 -1.57
C PHE A 118 -0.88 8.66 -1.49
N ASP A 119 0.24 9.30 -1.90
CA ASP A 119 0.35 10.75 -1.98
C ASP A 119 -0.51 11.27 -3.15
N PRO A 120 -1.54 12.08 -2.91
CA PRO A 120 -2.42 12.59 -3.95
C PRO A 120 -1.71 13.58 -4.89
N THR A 121 -0.57 14.14 -4.49
CA THR A 121 0.24 15.04 -5.32
C THR A 121 1.20 14.27 -6.25
N ARG A 122 1.31 12.95 -6.08
CA ARG A 122 2.15 12.11 -6.93
C ARG A 122 1.57 12.04 -8.34
N ILE A 123 2.34 12.50 -9.32
CA ILE A 123 2.11 12.17 -10.73
C ILE A 123 2.52 10.71 -10.94
N PRO A 124 1.61 9.80 -11.35
CA PRO A 124 1.98 8.43 -11.67
C PRO A 124 3.06 8.44 -12.76
N LYS A 125 4.19 7.75 -12.53
CA LYS A 125 5.33 7.67 -13.47
C LYS A 125 4.98 7.09 -14.86
N ASN A 126 3.76 6.59 -15.05
CA ASN A 126 3.25 6.10 -16.33
C ASN A 126 1.95 6.80 -16.74
N SER A 127 1.73 8.04 -16.30
CA SER A 127 0.64 8.87 -16.83
C SER A 127 0.86 9.01 -18.35
N PRO A 128 -0.18 8.89 -19.20
CA PRO A 128 -0.03 8.89 -20.66
C PRO A 128 0.63 10.16 -21.24
N SER A 129 0.92 11.16 -20.42
CA SER A 129 1.55 12.42 -20.82
C SER A 129 3.04 12.31 -21.17
N GLU A 130 3.73 11.20 -20.89
CA GLU A 130 5.13 11.02 -21.33
C GLU A 130 5.28 10.43 -22.75
N ASN A 131 4.17 10.06 -23.41
CA ASN A 131 4.14 9.72 -24.84
C ASN A 131 3.20 10.64 -25.62
N ALA A 132 3.16 11.93 -25.29
CA ALA A 132 2.68 12.90 -26.26
C ALA A 132 3.68 12.90 -27.42
N LEU A 133 3.36 12.15 -28.48
CA LEU A 133 4.02 12.28 -29.78
C LEU A 133 4.10 13.77 -30.10
N ASP A 134 5.32 14.29 -30.12
CA ASP A 134 5.63 15.62 -30.58
C ASP A 134 5.33 15.68 -32.10
N LEU A 135 4.08 15.99 -32.43
CA LEU A 135 3.60 16.16 -33.80
C LEU A 135 4.31 17.33 -34.52
N SER A 136 5.14 18.13 -33.85
CA SER A 136 5.96 19.15 -34.49
C SER A 136 7.17 18.57 -35.24
N ARG A 137 7.50 17.29 -35.06
CA ARG A 137 8.58 16.61 -35.81
C ARG A 137 8.16 16.00 -37.16
N LEU A 138 6.88 16.06 -37.54
CA LEU A 138 6.38 15.45 -38.80
C LEU A 138 6.22 16.44 -39.98
N THR A 139 6.63 17.70 -39.86
CA THR A 139 6.51 18.71 -40.95
C THR A 139 7.84 19.20 -41.52
N LYS A 140 8.87 18.35 -41.54
CA LYS A 140 10.05 18.57 -42.40
C LYS A 140 10.44 17.30 -43.14
N ILE A 141 9.72 17.02 -44.22
CA ILE A 141 10.24 16.24 -45.32
C ILE A 141 10.06 17.13 -46.56
N ASN A 142 11.21 17.54 -47.10
CA ASN A 142 11.34 18.18 -48.42
C ASN A 142 10.87 17.23 -49.52
#